data_AF-A0A972PGC5-F1
#
_entry.id   AF-A0A972PGC5-F1
#
_cell.length_a   1.000
_cell.length_b   1.000
_cell.length_c   1.000
_cell.angle_alpha   90.00
_cell.angle_beta   90.00
_cell.angle_gamma   90.00
#
_symmetry.space_group_name_H-M   'P 1'
#
loop_
_entity.id
_entity.type
_entity.pdbx_description
1 polymer ?
#
loop_
_entity_poly.entity_id
_entity_poly.type
_entity_poly.pdbx_seq_one_letter_code
_entity_poly.pdbx_strand_id
1 'polypeptide(L)'
;MISYTVQHILILRLLMCYTFESARSLHNLLFLVSAEKTERQQLGFYDFVRTRTGAHSRIVQRILEDLKKEKLFEGPGLRITDKGRAIYANLGASLNPFSSFWNLCIDIVERYGGNPENLNKAVFYHLAFRRAKIGERILLP
;
A
#
# COMPACT_ATOMS: atom_id res chain seq x y z
N MET A 1 5.35 20.90 -12.61
CA MET A 1 3.97 20.37 -12.49
C MET A 1 4.08 18.86 -12.32
N ILE A 2 3.62 18.30 -11.21
CA ILE A 2 3.61 16.83 -11.02
C ILE A 2 2.44 16.26 -11.83
N SER A 3 2.69 15.19 -12.58
CA SER A 3 1.64 14.43 -13.26
C SER A 3 1.14 13.34 -12.32
N TYR A 4 -0.14 13.36 -11.96
CA TYR A 4 -0.74 12.34 -11.10
C TYR A 4 -1.09 11.09 -11.91
N THR A 5 -0.58 9.95 -11.49
CA THR A 5 -0.98 8.64 -12.02
C THR A 5 -2.14 8.07 -11.22
N VAL A 6 -2.83 7.06 -11.76
CA VAL A 6 -3.87 6.31 -11.01
C VAL A 6 -3.37 5.73 -9.69
N GLN A 7 -2.08 5.39 -9.58
CA GLN A 7 -1.48 4.93 -8.32
C GLN A 7 -1.37 6.05 -7.27
N HIS A 8 -1.17 7.30 -7.70
CA HIS A 8 -1.24 8.46 -6.79
C HIS A 8 -2.65 8.61 -6.22
N ILE A 9 -3.66 8.50 -7.09
CA ILE A 9 -5.06 8.64 -6.70
C ILE A 9 -5.49 7.49 -5.78
N LEU A 10 -5.00 6.27 -6.03
CA LEU A 10 -5.22 5.13 -5.14
C LEU A 10 -4.63 5.40 -3.75
N ILE A 11 -3.39 5.88 -3.67
CA ILE A 11 -2.77 6.18 -2.38
C ILE A 11 -3.55 7.28 -1.66
N LEU A 12 -3.98 8.34 -2.34
CA LEU A 12 -4.85 9.36 -1.73
C LEU A 12 -6.15 8.76 -1.20
N ARG A 13 -6.80 7.86 -1.95
CA ARG A 13 -8.00 7.14 -1.47
C ARG A 13 -7.73 6.34 -0.21
N LEU A 14 -6.61 5.60 -0.18
CA LEU A 14 -6.19 4.83 1.00
C LEU A 14 -5.98 5.74 2.21
N LEU A 15 -5.30 6.88 2.05
CA LEU A 15 -5.07 7.85 3.12
C LEU A 15 -6.36 8.56 3.59
N MET A 16 -7.39 8.64 2.74
CA MET A 16 -8.71 9.15 3.12
C MET A 16 -9.51 8.14 3.95
N CYS A 17 -9.47 6.87 3.56
CA CYS A 17 -10.29 5.82 4.16
C CYS A 17 -9.63 5.18 5.39
N TYR A 18 -8.30 5.20 5.47
CA TYR A 18 -7.55 4.49 6.50
C TYR A 18 -6.47 5.35 7.13
N THR A 19 -6.28 5.15 8.43
CA THR A 19 -5.19 5.76 9.18
C THR A 19 -3.97 4.86 9.15
N PHE A 20 -2.84 5.39 8.68
CA PHE A 20 -1.56 4.70 8.72
C PHE A 20 -0.66 5.34 9.78
N GLU A 21 0.02 4.53 10.59
CA GLU A 21 1.03 5.06 11.53
C GLU A 21 2.30 5.54 10.83
N SER A 22 2.60 4.97 9.67
CA SER A 22 3.83 5.23 8.91
C SER A 22 3.72 4.78 7.46
N ALA A 23 4.64 5.24 6.63
CA ALA A 23 4.85 4.73 5.27
C ALA A 23 5.01 3.20 5.23
N ARG A 24 5.67 2.61 6.24
CA ARG A 24 5.84 1.16 6.37
C ARG A 24 4.51 0.43 6.32
N SER A 25 3.50 0.90 7.06
CA SER A 25 2.18 0.27 7.08
C SER A 25 1.51 0.32 5.71
N LEU A 26 1.66 1.41 4.96
CA LEU A 26 1.16 1.49 3.58
C LEU A 26 1.89 0.51 2.64
N HIS A 27 3.23 0.42 2.72
CA HIS A 27 3.99 -0.54 1.92
C HIS A 27 3.57 -1.99 2.21
N ASN A 28 3.40 -2.32 3.49
CA ASN A 28 3.00 -3.65 3.92
C ASN A 28 1.59 -3.99 3.44
N LEU A 29 0.66 -3.03 3.46
CA LEU A 29 -0.69 -3.21 2.93
C LEU A 29 -0.64 -3.53 1.43
N LEU A 30 0.01 -2.66 0.66
CA LEU A 30 0.10 -2.83 -0.79
C LEU A 30 0.87 -4.10 -1.17
N PHE A 31 1.81 -4.55 -0.35
CA PHE A 31 2.47 -5.85 -0.53
C PHE A 31 1.49 -7.01 -0.34
N LEU A 32 0.71 -7.04 0.74
CA LEU A 32 -0.26 -8.10 1.00
C LEU A 32 -1.32 -8.16 -0.11
N VAL A 33 -1.86 -7.01 -0.50
CA VAL A 33 -2.78 -6.91 -1.65
C VAL A 33 -2.13 -7.43 -2.93
N SER A 34 -0.87 -7.05 -3.19
CA SER A 34 -0.15 -7.54 -4.38
C SER A 34 0.18 -9.03 -4.33
N ALA A 35 0.22 -9.63 -3.14
CA ALA A 35 0.50 -11.04 -2.96
C ALA A 35 -0.76 -11.92 -3.00
N GLU A 36 -1.94 -11.36 -2.65
CA GLU A 36 -3.24 -12.04 -2.73
C GLU A 36 -3.92 -11.88 -4.10
N LYS A 37 -3.49 -10.93 -4.94
CA LYS A 37 -4.04 -10.79 -6.30
C LYS A 37 -3.86 -12.09 -7.09
N THR A 38 -4.96 -12.63 -7.60
CA THR A 38 -4.98 -13.80 -8.48
C THR A 38 -4.73 -13.43 -9.94
N GLU A 39 -5.00 -12.17 -10.30
CA GLU A 39 -4.88 -11.65 -11.66
C GLU A 39 -3.83 -10.53 -11.78
N ARG A 40 -3.30 -10.35 -12.99
CA ARG A 40 -2.44 -9.21 -13.29
C ARG A 40 -3.26 -7.92 -13.30
N GLN A 41 -3.22 -7.20 -12.19
CA GLN A 41 -3.85 -5.89 -12.08
C GLN A 41 -2.82 -4.77 -12.33
N GLN A 42 -3.10 -3.91 -13.31
CA GLN A 42 -2.22 -2.79 -13.71
C GLN A 42 -1.93 -1.81 -12.56
N LEU A 43 -2.90 -1.63 -11.65
CA LEU A 43 -2.76 -0.75 -10.49
C LEU A 43 -1.77 -1.30 -9.44
N GLY A 44 -1.66 -2.63 -9.35
CA GLY A 44 -0.91 -3.37 -8.32
C GLY A 44 0.52 -3.73 -8.67
N PHE A 45 1.18 -2.97 -9.56
CA PHE A 45 2.58 -3.20 -9.92
C PHE A 45 3.50 -2.25 -9.14
N TYR A 46 4.04 -2.74 -8.03
CA TYR A 46 4.83 -1.93 -7.09
C TYR A 46 6.23 -2.49 -6.81
N ASP A 47 6.62 -3.66 -7.33
CA ASP A 47 7.93 -4.30 -7.09
C ASP A 47 8.46 -4.16 -5.65
N PHE A 48 8.14 -5.15 -4.82
CA PHE A 48 8.52 -5.14 -3.41
C PHE A 48 9.85 -5.86 -3.16
N VAL A 49 10.71 -5.21 -2.38
CA VAL A 49 11.89 -5.81 -1.75
C VAL A 49 11.60 -6.07 -0.28
N ARG A 50 12.19 -7.15 0.27
CA ARG A 50 12.10 -7.46 1.68
C ARG A 50 13.11 -6.65 2.47
N THR A 51 12.67 -6.12 3.60
CA THR A 51 13.51 -5.38 4.55
C THR A 51 13.32 -5.97 5.94
N ARG A 52 14.19 -5.59 6.89
CA ARG A 52 14.06 -6.01 8.30
C ARG A 52 12.73 -5.58 8.92
N THR A 53 12.10 -4.53 8.39
CA THR A 53 10.87 -3.93 8.92
C THR A 53 9.61 -4.26 8.11
N GLY A 54 9.71 -5.11 7.08
CA GLY A 54 8.59 -5.50 6.23
C GLY A 54 8.90 -5.36 4.74
N ALA A 55 7.86 -5.25 3.93
CA ALA A 55 7.99 -5.04 2.49
C ALA A 55 8.23 -3.55 2.20
N HIS A 56 9.02 -3.27 1.17
CA HIS A 56 9.28 -1.91 0.72
C HIS A 56 9.22 -1.85 -0.80
N SER A 57 8.64 -0.76 -1.33
CA SER A 57 8.54 -0.51 -2.76
C SER A 57 9.11 0.87 -3.06
N ARG A 58 10.06 0.95 -3.99
CA ARG A 58 10.60 2.24 -4.47
C ARG A 58 9.53 3.07 -5.18
N ILE A 59 8.60 2.41 -5.88
CA ILE A 59 7.50 3.08 -6.59
C ILE A 59 6.55 3.74 -5.58
N VAL A 60 6.11 3.00 -4.55
CA VAL A 60 5.26 3.55 -3.49
C VAL A 60 5.96 4.69 -2.76
N GLN A 61 7.25 4.55 -2.48
CA GLN A 61 8.03 5.59 -1.81
C GLN A 61 8.11 6.87 -2.64
N ARG A 62 8.36 6.74 -3.95
CA ARG A 62 8.36 7.87 -4.89
C ARG A 62 7.00 8.56 -4.94
N ILE A 63 5.90 7.81 -4.97
CA ILE A 63 4.55 8.39 -4.94
C ILE A 63 4.34 9.17 -3.63
N LEU A 64 4.74 8.62 -2.48
CA LEU A 64 4.65 9.32 -1.20
C LEU A 64 5.48 10.61 -1.21
N GLU A 65 6.67 10.61 -1.80
CA GLU A 65 7.50 11.81 -1.96
C GLU A 65 6.84 12.86 -2.85
N ASP A 66 6.28 12.45 -3.99
CA ASP A 66 5.55 13.33 -4.91
C ASP A 66 4.33 13.97 -4.22
N LEU A 67 3.52 13.16 -3.53
CA LEU A 67 2.36 13.63 -2.76
C LEU A 67 2.75 14.54 -1.59
N LYS A 68 3.86 14.26 -0.90
CA LYS A 68 4.39 15.08 0.20
C LYS A 68 4.91 16.42 -0.31
N LYS A 69 5.62 16.43 -1.44
CA LYS A 69 6.12 17.65 -2.09
C LYS A 69 4.97 18.60 -2.45
N GLU A 70 3.83 18.04 -2.84
CA GLU A 70 2.60 18.79 -3.14
C GLU A 70 1.75 19.11 -1.90
N LYS A 71 2.19 18.74 -0.69
CA LYS A 71 1.47 18.95 0.58
C LYS A 71 0.07 18.32 0.59
N LEU A 72 -0.07 17.14 -0.03
CA LEU A 72 -1.34 16.41 -0.09
C LEU A 72 -1.59 15.53 1.14
N PHE A 73 -0.55 15.26 1.91
CA PHE A 73 -0.65 14.67 3.24
C PHE A 73 0.45 15.26 4.15
N GLU A 74 0.30 15.07 5.45
CA GLU A 74 1.20 15.59 6.48
C GLU A 74 1.54 14.55 7.55
N GLY A 75 2.68 14.78 8.18
CA GLY A 75 3.17 14.00 9.31
C GLY A 75 3.63 12.58 8.96
N PRO A 76 4.21 11.87 9.93
CA PRO A 76 4.61 10.47 9.76
C PRO A 76 3.40 9.55 9.58
N GLY A 77 2.25 9.91 10.17
CA GLY A 77 1.00 9.15 10.08
C GLY A 77 0.20 9.37 8.78
N LEU A 78 0.83 9.93 7.74
CA LEU A 78 0.26 10.09 6.40
C LEU A 78 -1.15 10.71 6.39
N ARG A 79 -1.39 11.72 7.23
CA ARG A 79 -2.73 12.32 7.38
C ARG A 79 -3.02 13.18 6.16
N ILE A 80 -4.07 12.85 5.41
CA ILE A 80 -4.43 13.61 4.22
C ILE A 80 -4.84 15.05 4.56
N THR A 81 -4.39 16.02 3.77
CA THR A 81 -4.78 17.44 3.90
C THR A 81 -6.05 17.74 3.12
N ASP A 82 -6.64 18.91 3.33
CA ASP A 82 -7.80 19.37 2.53
C ASP A 82 -7.45 19.51 1.05
N LYS A 83 -6.22 19.94 0.74
CA LYS A 83 -5.70 19.94 -0.64
C LYS A 83 -5.68 18.52 -1.22
N GLY A 84 -5.21 17.54 -0.45
CA GLY A 84 -5.24 16.12 -0.83
C GLY A 84 -6.65 15.61 -1.12
N ARG A 85 -7.61 15.94 -0.24
CA ARG A 85 -9.02 15.59 -0.42
C ARG A 85 -9.61 16.23 -1.68
N ALA A 86 -9.30 17.50 -1.96
CA ALA A 86 -9.77 18.20 -3.15
C ALA A 86 -9.21 17.58 -4.44
N ILE A 87 -7.92 17.23 -4.47
CA ILE A 87 -7.31 16.54 -5.61
C ILE A 87 -7.98 15.18 -5.84
N TYR A 88 -8.22 14.42 -4.76
CA TYR A 88 -8.94 13.15 -4.86
C TYR A 88 -10.37 13.33 -5.37
N ALA A 89 -11.10 14.34 -4.89
CA ALA A 89 -12.47 14.61 -5.36
C ALA A 89 -12.52 14.86 -6.88
N ASN A 90 -11.51 15.54 -7.44
CA ASN A 90 -11.43 15.84 -8.87
C ASN A 90 -11.01 14.63 -9.72
N LEU A 91 -10.13 13.78 -9.20
CA LEU A 91 -9.50 12.71 -9.98
C LEU A 91 -9.96 11.30 -9.58
N GLY A 92 -10.75 11.16 -8.53
CA GLY A 92 -11.14 9.88 -7.93
C GLY A 92 -11.87 8.94 -8.89
N ALA A 93 -12.64 9.49 -9.83
CA ALA A 93 -13.34 8.72 -10.87
C ALA A 93 -12.38 7.88 -11.75
N SER A 94 -11.09 8.27 -11.83
CA SER A 94 -10.05 7.49 -12.53
C SER A 94 -9.81 6.10 -11.91
N LEU A 95 -10.26 5.87 -10.67
CA LEU A 95 -10.16 4.58 -10.00
C LEU A 95 -11.32 3.62 -10.32
N ASN A 96 -12.39 4.08 -10.97
CA ASN A 96 -13.58 3.26 -11.24
C ASN A 96 -13.26 1.93 -11.97
N PRO A 97 -12.37 1.90 -12.97
CA PRO A 97 -12.00 0.64 -13.64
C PRO A 97 -11.24 -0.36 -12.75
N PHE A 98 -10.77 0.07 -11.58
CA PHE A 98 -9.93 -0.73 -10.67
C PHE A 98 -10.65 -1.07 -9.36
N SER A 99 -11.98 -1.15 -9.39
CA SER A 99 -12.81 -1.50 -8.22
C SER A 99 -12.42 -2.84 -7.58
N SER A 100 -12.01 -3.84 -8.39
CA SER A 100 -11.54 -5.13 -7.89
C SER A 100 -10.28 -5.02 -7.03
N PHE A 101 -9.30 -4.20 -7.45
CA PHE A 101 -8.10 -3.93 -6.64
C PHE A 101 -8.47 -3.20 -5.34
N TRP A 102 -9.40 -2.24 -5.43
CA TRP A 102 -9.87 -1.53 -4.24
C TRP A 102 -10.57 -2.46 -3.23
N ASN A 103 -11.40 -3.40 -3.70
CA ASN A 103 -12.03 -4.38 -2.83
C ASN A 103 -10.99 -5.25 -2.13
N LEU A 104 -9.93 -5.69 -2.82
CA LEU A 104 -8.83 -6.41 -2.18
C LEU A 104 -8.14 -5.55 -1.09
N CYS A 105 -7.95 -4.25 -1.33
CA CYS A 105 -7.43 -3.36 -0.28
C CYS A 105 -8.35 -3.34 0.95
N ILE A 106 -9.67 -3.27 0.76
CA ILE A 106 -10.64 -3.34 1.85
C ILE A 106 -10.53 -4.67 2.58
N ASP A 107 -10.60 -5.79 1.86
CA ASP A 107 -10.58 -7.14 2.43
C ASP A 107 -9.33 -7.37 3.31
N ILE A 108 -8.16 -6.90 2.85
CA ILE A 108 -6.92 -6.99 3.63
C ILE A 108 -6.99 -6.12 4.89
N VAL A 109 -7.45 -4.86 4.77
CA VAL A 109 -7.53 -3.96 5.94
C VAL A 109 -8.52 -4.48 6.98
N GLU A 110 -9.68 -4.98 6.54
CA GLU A 110 -10.69 -5.56 7.41
C GLU A 110 -10.18 -6.84 8.08
N ARG A 111 -9.53 -7.74 7.33
CA ARG A 111 -8.96 -8.98 7.86
C ARG A 111 -7.91 -8.76 8.95
N TYR A 112 -7.09 -7.71 8.82
CA TYR A 112 -6.08 -7.38 9.83
C TYR A 112 -6.57 -6.33 10.85
N GLY A 113 -7.87 -6.00 10.83
CA GLY A 113 -8.59 -5.40 11.94
C GLY A 113 -8.28 -3.95 12.24
N GLY A 114 -8.05 -3.11 11.22
CA GLY A 114 -7.85 -1.66 11.36
C GLY A 114 -6.63 -1.21 12.18
N ASN A 115 -5.93 -2.15 12.82
CA ASN A 115 -4.73 -1.92 13.61
C ASN A 115 -3.48 -2.03 12.71
N PRO A 116 -2.72 -0.94 12.51
CA PRO A 116 -1.52 -0.96 11.68
C PRO A 116 -0.46 -1.97 12.14
N GLU A 117 -0.41 -2.34 13.42
CA GLU A 117 0.53 -3.36 13.91
C GLU A 117 0.20 -4.76 13.39
N ASN A 118 -1.07 -5.13 13.32
CA ASN A 118 -1.50 -6.45 12.84
C ASN A 118 -1.12 -6.63 11.37
N LEU A 119 -1.32 -5.58 10.59
CA LEU A 119 -0.93 -5.53 9.18
C LEU A 119 0.60 -5.64 9.01
N ASN A 120 1.36 -4.96 9.86
CA ASN A 120 2.82 -5.06 9.85
C ASN A 120 3.32 -6.47 10.23
N LYS A 121 2.67 -7.12 11.21
CA LYS A 121 2.96 -8.50 11.59
C LYS A 121 2.61 -9.48 10.48
N ALA A 122 1.45 -9.32 9.85
CA ALA A 122 0.94 -10.21 8.80
C ALA A 122 1.91 -10.41 7.64
N VAL A 123 2.63 -9.36 7.25
CA VAL A 123 3.67 -9.44 6.21
C VAL A 123 4.71 -10.50 6.55
N PHE A 124 5.18 -10.58 7.79
CA PHE A 124 6.18 -11.57 8.19
C PHE A 124 5.65 -13.01 8.23
N TYR A 125 4.33 -13.19 8.28
CA TYR A 125 3.68 -14.51 8.22
C TYR A 125 3.35 -14.94 6.78
N HIS A 126 3.31 -14.01 5.83
CA HIS A 126 2.91 -14.29 4.45
C HIS A 126 3.97 -15.10 3.69
N LEU A 127 3.58 -16.21 3.03
CA LEU A 127 4.51 -17.11 2.32
C LEU A 127 5.36 -16.39 1.26
N ALA A 128 4.75 -15.46 0.51
CA ALA A 128 5.46 -14.65 -0.48
C ALA A 128 6.54 -13.74 0.14
N PHE A 129 6.39 -13.36 1.41
CA PHE A 129 7.40 -12.62 2.18
C PHE A 129 8.39 -13.56 2.89
N ARG A 130 7.94 -14.75 3.29
CA ARG A 130 8.76 -15.74 3.99
C ARG A 130 9.71 -16.49 3.09
N ARG A 131 9.46 -16.65 1.77
CA ARG A 131 10.16 -17.64 0.91
C ARG A 131 11.58 -17.84 1.39
N ALA A 132 11.82 -19.03 1.95
CA ALA A 132 13.15 -19.52 2.24
C ALA A 132 13.99 -19.36 0.97
N LYS A 133 15.26 -19.01 1.11
CA LYS A 133 16.16 -19.04 -0.05
C LYS A 133 16.11 -20.45 -0.65
N ILE A 134 16.16 -20.57 -1.97
CA ILE A 134 16.33 -21.88 -2.62
C ILE A 134 17.58 -22.52 -2.00
N GLY A 135 17.41 -23.64 -1.27
CA GLY A 135 18.48 -24.33 -0.53
C GLY A 135 18.46 -24.19 1.00
N GLU A 136 17.59 -23.37 1.60
CA GLU A 136 17.41 -23.35 3.06
C GLU A 136 16.63 -24.58 3.55
N ARG A 137 17.16 -25.24 4.59
CA ARG A 137 16.51 -26.40 5.21
C ARG A 137 15.23 -25.96 5.91
N ILE A 138 14.11 -26.58 5.53
CA ILE A 138 12.85 -26.46 6.26
C ILE A 138 12.99 -27.33 7.51
N LEU A 139 13.17 -26.69 8.67
CA LEU A 139 13.05 -27.36 9.96
C LEU A 139 11.56 -27.38 10.32
N LEU A 140 10.97 -28.57 10.28
CA LEU A 140 9.66 -28.82 10.87
C LEU A 140 9.82 -28.92 12.40
N PRO A 141 8.82 -28.49 13.19
CA PRO A 141 8.80 -28.69 14.63
C PRO A 141 8.78 -30.17 15.02
#